data_AF-A0A1V4RT17-F1
#
_entry.id   AF-A0A1V4RT17-F1
#
_cell.length_a   1.000
_cell.length_b   1.000
_cell.length_c   1.000
_cell.angle_alpha   90.00
_cell.angle_beta   90.00
_cell.angle_gamma   90.00
#
_symmetry.space_group_name_H-M   'P 1'
#
loop_
_entity.id
_entity.type
_entity.pdbx_description
1 polymer ?
#
loop_
_entity_poly.entity_id
_entity_poly.type
_entity_poly.pdbx_seq_one_letter_code
_entity_poly.pdbx_strand_id
1 'polypeptide(L)'
;MSKANLLRDASSTLGNALRRHVYRGNIFGAFKKKNYFWYIRRIPNYDDILNVSDLIEIFGLNCRTSLYRKIRYHNIPYIRRQRKGIYFQASDFLKWALEKNRMDIFEKTQKYLSH
;
A
#
# COMPACT_ATOMS: atom_id res chain seq x y z
N MET A 1 -10.13 -22.37 -20.10
CA MET A 1 -9.66 -21.28 -19.22
C MET A 1 -10.61 -21.13 -18.04
N SER A 2 -10.12 -21.46 -16.83
CA SER A 2 -10.92 -21.51 -15.59
C SER A 2 -11.46 -20.12 -15.20
N LYS A 3 -12.77 -20.04 -14.95
CA LYS A 3 -13.51 -18.84 -14.49
C LYS A 3 -13.20 -18.42 -13.04
N ALA A 4 -12.22 -19.05 -12.38
CA ALA A 4 -12.03 -19.01 -10.93
C ALA A 4 -11.37 -17.73 -10.35
N ASN A 5 -11.07 -16.69 -11.14
CA ASN A 5 -10.20 -15.59 -10.69
C ASN A 5 -10.87 -14.20 -10.67
N LEU A 6 -12.20 -14.12 -10.61
CA LEU A 6 -12.93 -12.85 -10.68
C LEU A 6 -13.86 -12.68 -9.46
N LEU A 7 -13.45 -11.84 -8.51
CA LEU A 7 -14.38 -11.30 -7.51
C LEU A 7 -15.37 -10.37 -8.22
N ARG A 8 -16.67 -10.67 -8.14
CA ARG A 8 -17.75 -9.92 -8.77
C ARG A 8 -18.58 -9.22 -7.72
N ASP A 9 -18.79 -7.91 -7.91
CA ASP A 9 -19.70 -7.11 -7.10
C ASP A 9 -20.73 -6.41 -8.02
N ALA A 10 -22.02 -6.66 -7.78
CA ALA A 10 -23.13 -6.18 -8.62
C ALA A 10 -23.66 -4.81 -8.15
N SER A 11 -24.17 -4.00 -9.07
CA SER A 11 -24.64 -2.63 -8.78
C SER A 11 -25.95 -2.50 -8.03
N SER A 12 -26.76 -3.56 -7.98
CA SER A 12 -28.13 -3.53 -7.47
C SER A 12 -28.29 -4.02 -6.03
N THR A 13 -27.22 -4.47 -5.37
CA THR A 13 -27.30 -5.04 -4.01
C THR A 13 -26.97 -3.99 -2.95
N LEU A 14 -27.93 -3.70 -2.07
CA LEU A 14 -27.74 -2.82 -0.91
C LEU A 14 -26.77 -3.48 0.09
N GLY A 15 -25.58 -2.88 0.29
CA GLY A 15 -24.63 -3.34 1.32
C GLY A 15 -23.13 -3.32 0.97
N ASN A 16 -22.71 -2.95 -0.24
CA ASN A 16 -21.36 -3.33 -0.69
C ASN A 16 -20.19 -2.59 -0.02
N ALA A 17 -19.42 -3.33 0.79
CA ALA A 17 -18.13 -2.89 1.31
C ALA A 17 -17.10 -2.75 0.17
N LEU A 18 -17.04 -3.70 -0.76
CA LEU A 18 -16.01 -3.76 -1.80
C LEU A 18 -15.98 -2.49 -2.67
N ARG A 19 -17.14 -2.08 -3.22
CA ARG A 19 -17.28 -0.82 -3.96
C ARG A 19 -16.84 0.40 -3.16
N ARG A 20 -17.19 0.48 -1.88
CA ARG A 20 -16.74 1.57 -0.99
C ARG A 20 -15.22 1.57 -0.84
N HIS A 21 -14.61 0.40 -0.67
CA HIS A 21 -13.15 0.27 -0.65
C HIS A 21 -12.51 0.63 -1.99
N VAL A 22 -13.11 0.26 -3.12
CA VAL A 22 -12.62 0.65 -4.46
C VAL A 22 -12.71 2.17 -4.69
N TYR A 23 -13.86 2.80 -4.40
CA TYR A 23 -14.02 4.26 -4.55
C TYR A 23 -13.10 5.04 -3.61
N ARG A 24 -12.84 4.52 -2.41
CA ARG A 24 -11.85 5.07 -1.48
C ARG A 24 -10.41 4.77 -1.92
N GLY A 25 -10.20 4.01 -2.99
CA GLY A 25 -8.90 3.63 -3.53
C GLY A 25 -8.13 2.62 -2.68
N ASN A 26 -8.81 1.92 -1.76
CA ASN A 26 -8.23 0.94 -0.83
C ASN A 26 -7.89 -0.38 -1.49
N ILE A 27 -8.40 -0.64 -2.69
CA ILE A 27 -8.11 -1.85 -3.45
C ILE A 27 -7.30 -1.47 -4.68
N PHE A 28 -6.05 -1.92 -4.71
CA PHE A 28 -5.14 -1.72 -5.84
C PHE A 28 -5.56 -2.58 -7.04
N GLY A 29 -5.37 -2.06 -8.27
CA GLY A 29 -5.72 -2.80 -9.49
C GLY A 29 -7.23 -2.93 -9.75
N ALA A 30 -8.06 -2.20 -9.01
CA ALA A 30 -9.50 -2.15 -9.26
C ALA A 30 -9.85 -1.25 -10.44
N PHE A 31 -10.68 -1.75 -11.37
CA PHE A 31 -11.17 -1.03 -12.53
C PHE A 31 -12.62 -1.41 -12.83
N LYS A 32 -13.35 -0.53 -13.51
CA LYS A 32 -14.73 -0.78 -13.92
C LYS A 32 -14.75 -1.20 -15.39
N LYS A 33 -15.38 -2.33 -15.72
CA LYS A 33 -15.60 -2.76 -17.11
C LYS A 33 -17.10 -2.91 -17.33
N LYS A 34 -17.68 -2.05 -18.19
CA LYS A 34 -19.13 -1.83 -18.33
C LYS A 34 -19.77 -1.18 -17.10
N ASN A 35 -21.08 -0.89 -17.15
CA ASN A 35 -21.76 -0.13 -16.10
C ASN A 35 -22.04 -0.92 -14.81
N TYR A 36 -21.94 -2.25 -14.83
CA TYR A 36 -22.52 -3.10 -13.78
C TYR A 36 -21.52 -3.74 -12.81
N PHE A 37 -20.25 -3.92 -13.18
CA PHE A 37 -19.28 -4.69 -12.39
C PHE A 37 -17.96 -3.96 -12.15
N TRP A 38 -17.45 -4.09 -10.93
CA TRP A 38 -16.07 -3.78 -10.58
C TRP A 38 -15.21 -5.04 -10.72
N TYR A 39 -13.99 -4.85 -11.23
CA TYR A 39 -13.01 -5.90 -11.48
C TYR A 39 -11.74 -5.53 -10.74
N ILE A 40 -11.10 -6.51 -10.11
CA ILE A 40 -9.80 -6.33 -9.46
C ILE A 40 -8.84 -7.26 -10.18
N ARG A 41 -7.77 -6.71 -10.76
CA ARG A 41 -6.70 -7.57 -11.29
C ARG A 41 -5.99 -8.20 -10.09
N ARG A 42 -5.86 -9.53 -10.07
CA ARG A 42 -4.84 -10.17 -9.23
C ARG A 42 -3.49 -9.63 -9.69
N ILE A 43 -2.79 -8.94 -8.80
CA ILE A 43 -1.43 -8.47 -9.05
C ILE A 43 -0.54 -9.67 -8.67
N PRO A 44 0.14 -10.31 -9.63
CA PRO A 44 0.95 -11.51 -9.36
C PRO A 44 2.07 -11.23 -8.36
N ASN A 45 2.52 -9.97 -8.27
CA ASN A 45 3.46 -9.47 -7.28
C ASN A 45 2.75 -8.40 -6.45
N TYR A 46 1.81 -8.80 -5.59
CA TYR A 46 1.23 -7.87 -4.63
C TYR A 46 2.34 -7.44 -3.67
N ASP A 47 2.78 -6.20 -3.81
CA ASP A 47 3.78 -5.59 -2.95
C ASP A 47 3.06 -4.88 -1.81
N ASP A 48 3.49 -5.16 -0.59
CA ASP A 48 2.89 -4.57 0.59
C ASP A 48 3.10 -3.06 0.59
N ILE A 49 2.08 -2.34 1.05
CA ILE A 49 2.09 -0.89 1.10
C ILE A 49 2.19 -0.48 2.56
N LEU A 50 3.30 0.17 2.90
CA LEU A 50 3.47 0.83 4.18
C LEU A 50 2.92 2.26 4.08
N ASN A 51 2.19 2.67 5.11
CA ASN A 51 1.69 4.03 5.27
C ASN A 51 2.60 4.84 6.22
N VAL A 52 2.28 6.11 6.40
CA VAL A 52 3.05 7.02 7.27
C VAL A 52 3.09 6.55 8.72
N SER A 53 1.99 5.98 9.24
CA SER A 53 1.93 5.46 10.61
C SER A 53 2.84 4.25 10.78
N ASP A 54 2.86 3.34 9.80
CA ASP A 54 3.71 2.15 9.82
C ASP A 54 5.19 2.55 9.86
N LEU A 55 5.58 3.53 9.05
CA LEU A 55 6.95 4.05 9.09
C LEU A 55 7.27 4.77 10.41
N ILE A 56 6.32 5.46 11.02
CA ILE A 56 6.52 6.06 12.35
C ILE A 56 6.87 4.98 13.37
N GLU A 57 6.16 3.85 13.34
CA GLU A 57 6.41 2.70 14.22
C GLU A 57 7.77 2.05 13.94
N ILE A 58 8.06 1.75 12.66
CA ILE A 58 9.34 1.15 12.24
C ILE A 58 10.54 2.02 12.64
N PHE A 59 10.45 3.33 12.41
CA PHE A 59 11.50 4.27 12.79
C PHE A 59 11.51 4.61 14.30
N GLY A 60 10.52 4.19 15.07
CA GLY A 60 10.37 4.55 16.49
C GLY A 60 10.23 6.05 16.71
N LEU A 61 9.42 6.72 15.88
CA LEU A 61 9.22 8.17 15.92
C LEU A 61 7.94 8.50 16.70
N ASN A 62 7.90 9.71 17.26
CA ASN A 62 6.72 10.21 17.99
C ASN A 62 5.77 11.03 17.11
N CYS A 63 6.20 11.49 15.93
CA CYS A 63 5.39 12.39 15.11
C CYS A 63 5.69 12.32 13.61
N ARG A 64 4.66 12.68 12.81
CA ARG A 64 4.72 12.73 11.33
C ARG A 64 5.75 13.72 10.81
N THR A 65 5.92 14.86 11.47
CA THR A 65 6.87 15.90 11.05
C THR A 65 8.32 15.39 11.08
N SER A 66 8.67 14.58 12.09
CA SER A 66 9.99 13.93 12.18
C SER A 66 10.20 12.94 11.03
N LEU A 67 9.16 12.17 10.69
CA LEU A 67 9.21 11.27 9.55
C LEU A 67 9.44 12.02 8.24
N TYR A 68 8.67 13.08 7.95
CA TYR A 68 8.82 13.85 6.72
C TYR A 68 10.22 14.48 6.58
N ARG A 69 10.82 14.90 7.70
CA ARG A 69 12.23 15.36 7.70
C ARG A 69 13.18 14.23 7.33
N LYS A 70 13.03 13.03 7.91
CA LYS A 70 13.84 11.85 7.57
C LYS A 70 13.67 11.42 6.11
N ILE A 71 12.44 11.44 5.59
CA ILE A 71 12.15 11.11 4.19
C ILE A 71 12.94 12.03 3.26
N ARG A 72 12.89 13.35 3.52
CA ARG A 72 13.64 14.33 2.73
C ARG A 72 15.15 14.21 2.90
N TYR A 73 15.63 14.03 4.13
CA TYR A 73 17.06 14.00 4.43
C TYR A 73 17.74 12.74 3.89
N HIS A 74 17.09 11.59 3.98
CA HIS A 74 17.66 10.32 3.53
C HIS A 74 17.16 9.87 2.14
N ASN A 75 16.39 10.71 1.45
CA ASN A 75 15.76 10.42 0.15
C ASN A 75 15.04 9.06 0.14
N ILE A 76 14.18 8.83 1.14
CA ILE A 76 13.40 7.59 1.24
C ILE A 76 12.41 7.54 0.06
N PRO A 77 12.36 6.45 -0.72
CA PRO A 77 11.45 6.35 -1.86
C PRO A 77 10.00 6.29 -1.38
N TYR A 78 9.14 7.14 -1.94
CA TYR A 78 7.71 7.17 -1.63
C TYR A 78 6.90 7.47 -2.89
N ILE A 79 5.63 7.06 -2.86
CA ILE A 79 4.66 7.39 -3.90
C ILE A 79 3.64 8.35 -3.34
N ARG A 80 3.36 9.43 -4.08
CA ARG A 80 2.34 10.43 -3.73
C ARG A 80 1.09 10.22 -4.56
N ARG A 81 -0.07 10.10 -3.91
CA ARG A 81 -1.39 10.13 -4.57
C ARG A 81 -2.22 11.30 -4.07
N GLN A 82 -2.85 12.02 -5.02
CA GLN A 82 -3.62 13.24 -4.73
C GLN A 82 -4.64 13.10 -3.59
N ARG A 83 -5.32 11.96 -3.47
CA ARG A 83 -6.37 11.74 -2.44
C ARG A 83 -5.93 10.93 -1.22
N LYS A 84 -4.75 10.30 -1.26
CA LYS A 84 -4.30 9.35 -0.24
C LYS A 84 -3.05 9.76 0.51
N GLY A 85 -2.45 10.88 0.13
CA GLY A 85 -1.18 11.30 0.70
C GLY A 85 -0.02 10.47 0.15
N ILE A 86 0.98 10.23 1.00
CA ILE A 86 2.16 9.44 0.65
C ILE A 86 2.05 8.02 1.21
N TYR A 87 2.63 7.07 0.49
CA TYR A 87 2.77 5.69 0.90
C TYR A 87 4.07 5.11 0.32
N PHE A 88 4.48 3.97 0.82
CA PHE A 88 5.78 3.36 0.55
C PHE A 88 5.56 1.93 0.09
N GLN A 89 6.20 1.56 -1.00
CA GLN A 89 6.29 0.17 -1.41
C GLN A 89 7.28 -0.54 -0.49
N ALA A 90 6.85 -1.65 0.11
CA ALA A 90 7.69 -2.41 1.05
C ALA A 90 8.99 -2.87 0.37
N SER A 91 8.90 -3.38 -0.87
CA SER A 91 10.06 -3.77 -1.66
C SER A 91 11.08 -2.64 -1.86
N ASP A 92 10.63 -1.46 -2.31
CA ASP A 92 11.48 -0.28 -2.50
C ASP A 92 12.08 0.23 -1.19
N PHE A 93 11.30 0.18 -0.11
CA PHE A 93 11.75 0.62 1.22
C PHE A 93 12.81 -0.32 1.80
N LEU A 94 12.62 -1.63 1.67
CA LEU A 94 13.61 -2.64 2.06
C LEU A 94 14.90 -2.52 1.24
N LYS A 95 14.77 -2.33 -0.09
CA LYS A 95 15.91 -2.09 -0.97
C LYS A 95 16.68 -0.84 -0.56
N TRP A 96 15.98 0.26 -0.31
CA TRP A 96 16.58 1.49 0.19
C TRP A 96 17.30 1.27 1.54
N ALA A 97 16.72 0.51 2.47
CA ALA A 97 17.33 0.23 3.76
C ALA A 97 18.66 -0.53 3.59
N LEU A 98 18.71 -1.53 2.71
CA LEU A 98 19.94 -2.26 2.37
C LEU A 98 20.99 -1.35 1.72
N GLU A 99 20.60 -0.53 0.73
CA GLU A 99 21.51 0.40 0.06
C GLU A 99 22.11 1.45 1.00
N LYS A 100 21.38 1.82 2.05
CA LYS A 100 21.84 2.75 3.09
C LYS A 100 22.51 2.07 4.28
N ASN A 101 22.70 0.75 4.23
CA ASN A 101 23.27 -0.06 5.31
C ASN A 101 22.51 0.13 6.65
N ARG A 102 21.19 0.26 6.58
CA ARG A 102 20.28 0.44 7.72
C ARG A 102 19.62 -0.88 8.09
N MET A 103 20.45 -1.83 8.53
CA MET A 103 20.00 -3.17 8.93
C MET A 103 18.96 -3.11 10.06
N ASP A 104 19.08 -2.13 10.96
CA ASP A 104 18.12 -1.85 12.03
C ASP A 104 16.70 -1.62 11.50
N ILE A 105 16.57 -0.90 10.39
CA ILE A 105 15.28 -0.60 9.77
C ILE A 105 14.82 -1.78 8.91
N PHE A 106 15.74 -2.43 8.21
CA PHE A 106 15.44 -3.60 7.38
C PHE A 106 14.78 -4.72 8.20
N GLU A 107 15.40 -5.11 9.32
CA GLU A 107 14.90 -6.18 10.18
C GLU A 107 13.54 -5.84 10.80
N LYS A 108 13.37 -4.60 11.28
CA LYS A 108 12.08 -4.12 11.82
C LYS A 108 10.98 -4.16 10.77
N THR A 109 11.31 -3.77 9.54
CA THR A 109 10.35 -3.78 8.43
C THR A 109 9.96 -5.21 8.05
N GLN A 110 10.92 -6.13 7.95
CA GLN A 110 10.61 -7.54 7.69
C GLN A 110 9.75 -8.15 8.79
N LYS A 111 10.06 -7.85 10.05
CA LYS A 111 9.24 -8.30 11.19
C LYS A 111 7.82 -7.74 11.11
N TYR A 112 7.67 -6.46 10.78
CA TYR A 112 6.37 -5.82 10.62
C TYR A 112 5.52 -6.48 9.52
N LEU A 113 6.13 -6.82 8.39
CA LEU A 113 5.44 -7.46 7.25
C LEU A 113 5.12 -8.94 7.47
N SER A 114 5.73 -9.58 8.46
CA SER A 114 5.50 -11.00 8.78
C SER A 114 4.32 -11.23 9.75
N HIS A 115 3.70 -10.14 10.24
CA HIS A 115 2.56 -10.13 11.14
C HIS A 115 1.26 -9.77 10.41
#